data_AF-A0A1F5RNR7-F1
#
_entry.id   AF-A0A1F5RNR7-F1
#
_cell.length_a   1.000
_cell.length_b   1.000
_cell.length_c   1.000
_cell.angle_alpha   90.00
_cell.angle_beta   90.00
_cell.angle_gamma   90.00
#
_symmetry.space_group_name_H-M   'P 1'
#
loop_
_entity.id
_entity.type
_entity.pdbx_description
1 polymer ?
#
loop_
_entity_poly.entity_id
_entity_poly.type
_entity_poly.pdbx_seq_one_letter_code
_entity_poly.pdbx_strand_id
1 'polypeptide(L)'
;MPTRAHVPPPQGRSGRPRRPRAHFEQLVMDLGPHRPLWSYSRFVLRSPHRERIRERLEFVRRFFPELEGCTVRVGLARKRGVLGWGSLDPEQPGVWVRPRRLEYFTIAHEFTHLLQARRLVPAGERPCDLWALARSPLLIDGPPCYLRLPRALRQRRRLDPAEAALLCRAAREAIASRAAGERRYLARFERNVARALAAASPAGPPNRRAGPRDASAPA
;
A
#
# COMPACT_ATOMS: atom_id res chain seq x y z
N MET A 1 37.70 -61.55 36.11
CA MET A 1 38.33 -62.68 35.39
C MET A 1 37.20 -63.66 35.07
N PRO A 2 36.80 -63.85 33.80
CA PRO A 2 37.64 -64.48 32.78
C PRO A 2 37.70 -63.78 31.41
N THR A 3 38.92 -63.75 30.89
CA THR A 3 39.42 -64.06 29.54
C THR A 3 38.49 -63.92 28.32
N ARG A 4 38.73 -62.85 27.54
CA ARG A 4 38.31 -62.71 26.14
C ARG A 4 39.21 -63.55 25.24
N ALA A 5 38.62 -64.41 24.40
CA ALA A 5 39.31 -65.06 23.30
C ALA A 5 39.44 -64.09 22.11
N HIS A 6 40.66 -64.01 21.58
CA HIS A 6 41.07 -63.14 20.48
C HIS A 6 40.87 -63.88 19.15
N VAL A 7 40.07 -63.30 18.25
CA VAL A 7 39.95 -63.78 16.85
C VAL A 7 40.56 -62.69 15.96
N PRO A 8 41.56 -63.00 15.11
CA PRO A 8 42.09 -62.05 14.15
C PRO A 8 41.20 -61.98 12.90
N PRO A 9 40.99 -60.78 12.32
CA PRO A 9 40.26 -60.66 11.06
C PRO A 9 41.17 -60.96 9.84
N PRO A 10 40.59 -61.49 8.74
CA PRO A 10 41.33 -61.74 7.51
C PRO A 10 41.66 -60.42 6.78
N GLN A 11 42.91 -60.35 6.30
CA GLN A 11 43.37 -59.34 5.37
C GLN A 11 42.81 -59.62 3.97
N GLY A 12 42.36 -58.56 3.29
CA GLY A 12 42.23 -58.57 1.83
C GLY A 12 41.04 -57.78 1.32
N ARG A 13 41.30 -56.60 0.76
CA ARG A 13 41.23 -56.34 -0.69
C ARG A 13 41.34 -54.84 -0.97
N SER A 14 42.31 -54.52 -1.80
CA SER A 14 42.59 -53.23 -2.41
C SER A 14 41.35 -52.65 -3.13
N GLY A 15 40.75 -51.61 -2.54
CA GLY A 15 39.74 -50.78 -3.18
C GLY A 15 40.37 -49.51 -3.74
N ARG A 16 40.16 -49.24 -5.04
CA ARG A 16 40.58 -48.03 -5.78
C ARG A 16 40.30 -46.73 -5.00
N PRO A 17 41.16 -45.69 -5.09
CA PRO A 17 40.89 -44.41 -4.48
C PRO A 17 39.66 -43.76 -5.14
N ARG A 18 38.58 -43.60 -4.38
CA ARG A 18 37.42 -42.79 -4.78
C ARG A 18 37.86 -41.33 -4.79
N ARG A 19 37.78 -40.69 -5.97
CA ARG A 19 37.87 -39.23 -6.11
C ARG A 19 36.99 -38.56 -5.03
N PRO A 20 37.51 -37.58 -4.27
CA PRO A 20 36.68 -36.85 -3.33
C PRO A 20 35.59 -36.14 -4.13
N ARG A 21 34.33 -36.49 -3.87
CA ARG A 21 33.19 -35.68 -4.30
C ARG A 21 33.39 -34.33 -3.63
N ALA A 22 33.53 -33.28 -4.41
CA ALA A 22 33.40 -31.92 -3.91
C ALA A 22 32.09 -31.86 -3.13
N HIS A 23 32.21 -31.78 -1.81
CA HIS A 23 31.10 -31.42 -0.95
C HIS A 23 30.74 -30.00 -1.37
N PHE A 24 29.67 -29.86 -2.13
CA PHE A 24 28.96 -28.60 -2.17
C PHE A 24 28.45 -28.39 -0.75
N GLU A 25 29.20 -27.63 0.04
CA GLU A 25 28.68 -27.03 1.26
C GLU A 25 27.52 -26.14 0.81
N GLN A 26 26.33 -26.72 0.85
CA GLN A 26 25.09 -25.98 0.77
C GLN A 26 25.16 -24.98 1.92
N LEU A 27 25.41 -23.71 1.58
CA LEU A 27 25.27 -22.60 2.50
C LEU A 27 23.87 -22.71 3.09
N VAL A 28 23.80 -23.23 4.32
CA VAL A 28 22.61 -23.13 5.15
C VAL A 28 22.53 -21.64 5.47
N MET A 29 21.85 -20.91 4.60
CA MET A 29 21.41 -19.56 4.88
C MET A 29 20.52 -19.72 6.11
N ASP A 30 21.08 -19.35 7.27
CA ASP A 30 20.39 -19.33 8.54
C ASP A 30 19.35 -18.20 8.48
N LEU A 31 18.29 -18.46 7.72
CA LEU A 31 17.10 -17.63 7.64
C LEU A 31 16.43 -17.81 8.99
N GLY A 32 16.81 -16.94 9.94
CA GLY A 32 16.18 -16.86 11.26
C GLY A 32 14.65 -16.94 11.15
N PRO A 33 13.95 -17.31 12.23
CA PRO A 33 12.58 -17.79 12.19
C PRO A 33 11.71 -16.93 11.27
N HIS A 34 11.23 -17.54 10.18
CA HIS A 34 10.44 -16.85 9.16
C HIS A 34 9.19 -16.27 9.82
N ARG A 35 9.24 -14.99 10.20
CA ARG A 35 8.09 -14.31 10.78
C ARG A 35 7.05 -14.14 9.68
N PRO A 36 5.81 -14.64 9.86
CA PRO A 36 4.79 -14.47 8.83
C PRO A 36 4.51 -12.98 8.62
N LEU A 37 4.32 -12.57 7.38
CA LEU A 37 3.99 -11.17 7.05
C LEU A 37 2.65 -10.74 7.65
N TRP A 38 1.73 -11.69 7.84
CA TRP A 38 0.36 -11.48 8.25
C TRP A 38 -0.03 -12.36 9.43
N SER A 39 -0.80 -11.78 10.36
CA SER A 39 -1.53 -12.53 11.38
C SER A 39 -3.04 -12.32 11.19
N TYR A 40 -3.70 -13.26 10.51
CA TYR A 40 -5.12 -13.16 10.20
C TYR A 40 -6.00 -13.52 11.41
N SER A 41 -7.03 -12.70 11.66
CA SER A 41 -8.08 -13.05 12.60
C SER A 41 -8.89 -14.25 12.12
N ARG A 42 -9.52 -14.99 13.05
CA ARG A 42 -10.44 -16.10 12.76
C ARG A 42 -11.53 -15.76 11.74
N PHE A 43 -11.98 -14.50 11.72
CA PHE A 43 -13.02 -14.05 10.82
C PHE A 43 -12.53 -13.86 9.38
N VAL A 44 -11.28 -13.42 9.20
CA VAL A 44 -10.66 -13.36 7.87
C VAL A 44 -10.45 -14.77 7.32
N LEU A 45 -9.92 -15.68 8.14
CA LEU A 45 -9.67 -17.07 7.74
C LEU A 45 -10.93 -17.81 7.30
N ARG A 46 -12.08 -17.53 7.95
CA ARG A 46 -13.39 -18.09 7.61
C ARG A 46 -14.12 -17.32 6.49
N SER A 47 -13.57 -16.23 5.98
CA SER A 47 -14.21 -15.42 4.95
C SER A 47 -14.13 -16.09 3.58
N PRO A 48 -15.20 -16.08 2.77
CA PRO A 48 -15.12 -16.51 1.37
C PRO A 48 -14.23 -15.59 0.52
N HIS A 49 -13.84 -14.42 1.05
CA HIS A 49 -12.99 -13.46 0.36
C HIS A 49 -11.53 -13.50 0.80
N ARG A 50 -11.10 -14.52 1.55
CA ARG A 50 -9.75 -14.59 2.14
C ARG A 50 -8.63 -14.43 1.12
N GLU A 51 -8.73 -15.09 -0.04
CA GLU A 51 -7.70 -15.06 -1.09
C GLU A 51 -7.56 -13.66 -1.66
N ARG A 52 -8.69 -13.05 -2.04
CA ARG A 52 -8.74 -11.66 -2.49
C ARG A 52 -8.18 -10.69 -1.45
N ILE A 53 -8.45 -10.91 -0.16
CA ILE A 53 -7.88 -10.10 0.92
C ILE A 53 -6.36 -10.23 0.94
N ARG A 54 -5.85 -11.47 0.93
CA ARG A 54 -4.42 -11.77 0.92
C ARG A 54 -3.73 -11.13 -0.29
N GLU A 55 -4.22 -11.39 -1.50
CA GLU A 55 -3.65 -10.88 -2.75
C GLU A 55 -3.53 -9.36 -2.75
N ARG A 56 -4.59 -8.65 -2.34
CA ARG A 56 -4.56 -7.18 -2.31
C ARG A 56 -3.60 -6.66 -1.23
N LEU A 57 -3.59 -7.26 -0.04
CA LEU A 57 -2.65 -6.88 1.02
C LEU A 57 -1.20 -7.09 0.57
N GLU A 58 -0.91 -8.22 -0.06
CA GLU A 58 0.43 -8.54 -0.60
C GLU A 58 0.84 -7.58 -1.70
N PHE A 59 -0.06 -7.28 -2.64
CA PHE A 59 0.22 -6.31 -3.70
C PHE A 59 0.55 -4.93 -3.13
N VAL A 60 -0.29 -4.41 -2.23
CA VAL A 60 -0.08 -3.08 -1.66
C VAL A 60 1.17 -3.03 -0.78
N ARG A 61 1.46 -4.09 -0.02
CA ARG A 61 2.65 -4.15 0.87
C ARG A 61 3.96 -3.91 0.13
N ARG A 62 4.07 -4.29 -1.14
CA ARG A 62 5.29 -4.08 -1.96
C ARG A 62 5.70 -2.61 -2.05
N PHE A 63 4.78 -1.68 -1.79
CA PHE A 63 5.04 -0.23 -1.81
C PHE A 63 5.31 0.36 -0.42
N PHE A 64 5.39 -0.47 0.62
CA PHE A 64 5.63 -0.08 2.02
C PHE A 64 6.82 -0.86 2.60
N PRO A 65 8.05 -0.63 2.10
CA PRO A 65 9.25 -1.29 2.62
C PRO A 65 9.47 -1.01 4.12
N GLU A 66 8.95 0.09 4.66
CA GLU A 66 9.02 0.42 6.09
C GLU A 66 8.22 -0.54 6.99
N LEU A 67 7.42 -1.43 6.40
CA LEU A 67 6.72 -2.51 7.09
C LEU A 67 7.47 -3.85 6.97
N GLU A 68 8.62 -3.90 6.31
CA GLU A 68 9.43 -5.12 6.25
C GLU A 68 9.83 -5.62 7.65
N GLY A 69 9.93 -6.94 7.82
CA GLY A 69 10.18 -7.56 9.14
C GLY A 69 9.02 -7.48 10.14
N CYS A 70 7.93 -6.78 9.82
CA CYS A 70 6.80 -6.57 10.73
C CYS A 70 5.61 -7.46 10.38
N THR A 71 5.16 -8.28 11.33
CA THR A 71 3.89 -9.02 11.18
C THR A 71 2.72 -8.07 11.39
N VAL A 72 1.86 -7.91 10.39
CA VAL A 72 0.67 -7.04 10.47
C VAL A 72 -0.56 -7.90 10.77
N ARG A 73 -1.31 -7.53 11.81
CA ARG A 73 -2.57 -8.19 12.16
C ARG A 73 -3.66 -7.81 11.16
N VAL A 74 -4.48 -8.75 10.72
CA VAL A 74 -5.52 -8.49 9.72
C VAL A 74 -6.89 -8.93 10.24
N GLY A 75 -7.79 -7.97 10.39
CA GLY A 75 -9.18 -8.15 10.84
C GLY A 75 -10.22 -7.86 9.76
N LEU A 76 -11.48 -8.16 10.05
CA LEU A 76 -12.61 -7.68 9.25
C LEU A 76 -13.25 -6.47 9.93
N ALA A 77 -13.45 -5.38 9.18
CA ALA A 77 -14.21 -4.23 9.64
C ALA A 77 -15.71 -4.58 9.68
N ARG A 78 -16.31 -4.59 10.89
CA ARG A 78 -17.73 -4.95 11.10
C ARG A 78 -18.66 -3.75 11.26
N LYS A 79 -18.12 -2.57 11.59
CA LYS A 79 -18.92 -1.34 11.78
C LYS A 79 -19.37 -0.79 10.43
N ARG A 80 -20.68 -0.48 10.31
CA ARG A 80 -21.22 0.21 9.12
C ARG A 80 -20.56 1.58 8.98
N GLY A 81 -20.12 1.93 7.77
CA GLY A 81 -19.46 3.20 7.46
C GLY A 81 -17.92 3.18 7.53
N VAL A 82 -17.32 2.17 8.15
CA VAL A 82 -15.85 2.01 8.19
C VAL A 82 -15.39 1.19 6.98
N LEU A 83 -14.48 1.73 6.18
CA LEU A 83 -13.93 1.10 4.97
C LEU A 83 -12.62 0.34 5.27
N GLY A 84 -11.81 0.91 6.17
CA GLY A 84 -10.64 0.29 6.78
C GLY A 84 -10.43 0.88 8.19
N TRP A 85 -9.60 0.22 8.99
CA TRP A 85 -9.09 0.80 10.24
C TRP A 85 -7.66 0.31 10.48
N GLY A 86 -6.72 1.21 10.73
CA GLY A 86 -5.35 0.94 11.12
C GLY A 86 -5.17 1.07 12.63
N SER A 87 -4.47 0.12 13.24
CA SER A 87 -4.02 0.22 14.64
C SER A 87 -2.99 1.35 14.74
N LEU A 88 -3.19 2.23 15.72
CA LEU A 88 -2.19 3.23 16.11
C LEU A 88 -1.17 2.69 17.12
N ASP A 89 -1.27 1.41 17.49
CA ASP A 89 -0.29 0.72 18.33
C ASP A 89 0.93 0.31 17.47
N PRO A 90 2.13 0.87 17.71
CA PRO A 90 3.32 0.53 16.96
C PRO A 90 3.85 -0.88 17.24
N GLU A 91 3.56 -1.45 18.42
CA GLU A 91 4.01 -2.78 18.83
C GLU A 91 3.10 -3.88 18.27
N GLN A 92 1.82 -3.55 18.08
CA GLN A 92 0.83 -4.45 17.48
C GLN A 92 0.15 -3.82 16.26
N PRO A 93 0.88 -3.64 15.15
CA PRO A 93 0.31 -3.06 13.94
C PRO A 93 -0.81 -3.96 13.41
N GLY A 94 -1.94 -3.35 13.06
CA GLY A 94 -3.12 -4.07 12.61
C GLY A 94 -3.93 -3.29 11.60
N VAL A 95 -4.54 -3.99 10.66
CA VAL A 95 -5.48 -3.42 9.69
C VAL A 95 -6.77 -4.21 9.67
N TRP A 96 -7.90 -3.52 9.64
CA TRP A 96 -9.21 -4.14 9.53
C TRP A 96 -9.80 -3.76 8.21
N VAL A 97 -10.05 -4.75 7.37
CA VAL A 97 -10.47 -4.53 5.99
C VAL A 97 -11.93 -4.87 5.79
N ARG A 98 -12.58 -4.19 4.83
CA ARG A 98 -13.93 -4.54 4.39
C ARG A 98 -13.89 -5.29 3.06
N PRO A 99 -14.19 -6.60 3.02
CA PRO A 99 -13.92 -7.44 1.84
C PRO A 99 -14.61 -6.97 0.55
N ARG A 100 -15.81 -6.39 0.67
CA ARG A 100 -16.60 -5.91 -0.48
C ARG A 100 -16.14 -4.56 -1.04
N ARG A 101 -15.31 -3.82 -0.30
CA ARG A 101 -14.80 -2.48 -0.67
C ARG A 101 -13.32 -2.39 -0.35
N LEU A 102 -12.55 -3.27 -0.98
CA LEU A 102 -11.13 -3.47 -0.69
C LEU A 102 -10.24 -2.73 -1.68
N GLU A 103 -10.51 -1.46 -1.95
CA GLU A 103 -9.71 -0.64 -2.88
C GLU A 103 -8.24 -0.61 -2.48
N TYR A 104 -7.34 -0.59 -3.47
CA TYR A 104 -5.89 -0.54 -3.20
C TYR A 104 -5.54 0.72 -2.42
N PHE A 105 -6.20 1.83 -2.75
CA PHE A 105 -5.98 3.10 -2.05
C PHE A 105 -6.40 3.02 -0.59
N THR A 106 -7.52 2.36 -0.28
CA THR A 106 -7.94 2.15 1.12
C THR A 106 -6.89 1.36 1.90
N ILE A 107 -6.34 0.27 1.35
CA ILE A 107 -5.29 -0.48 2.05
C ILE A 107 -4.03 0.38 2.23
N ALA A 108 -3.64 1.15 1.20
CA ALA A 108 -2.48 2.03 1.28
C ALA A 108 -2.65 3.13 2.34
N HIS A 109 -3.87 3.66 2.48
CA HIS A 109 -4.24 4.57 3.57
C HIS A 109 -4.07 3.88 4.93
N GLU A 110 -4.62 2.69 5.14
CA GLU A 110 -4.45 1.98 6.42
C GLU A 110 -3.00 1.62 6.73
N PHE A 111 -2.18 1.27 5.73
CA PHE A 111 -0.75 1.03 5.94
C PHE A 111 -0.01 2.31 6.30
N THR A 112 -0.45 3.45 5.78
CA THR A 112 0.13 4.75 6.16
C THR A 112 -0.19 5.09 7.62
N HIS A 113 -1.36 4.71 8.15
CA HIS A 113 -1.65 4.80 9.59
C HIS A 113 -0.66 3.99 10.44
N LEU A 114 -0.22 2.81 9.98
CA LEU A 114 0.83 2.05 10.68
C LEU A 114 2.16 2.80 10.71
N LEU A 115 2.48 3.56 9.66
CA LEU A 115 3.67 4.42 9.64
C LEU A 115 3.51 5.63 10.56
N GLN A 116 2.29 6.17 10.69
CA GLN A 116 1.98 7.23 11.66
C GLN A 116 2.17 6.75 13.09
N ALA A 117 1.71 5.55 13.41
CA ALA A 117 1.92 4.91 14.73
C ALA A 117 3.41 4.83 15.09
N ARG A 118 4.26 4.61 14.09
CA ARG A 118 5.73 4.54 14.21
C ARG A 118 6.43 5.89 14.07
N ARG A 119 5.68 6.99 13.94
CA ARG A 119 6.20 8.35 13.76
C ARG A 119 7.08 8.53 12.52
N LEU A 120 6.95 7.67 11.51
CA LEU A 120 7.69 7.75 10.25
C LEU A 120 7.07 8.76 9.28
N VAL A 121 5.77 9.04 9.44
CA VAL A 121 5.03 10.03 8.65
C VAL A 121 4.17 10.89 9.58
N PRO A 122 3.78 12.12 9.18
CA PRO A 122 2.98 13.00 10.02
C PRO A 122 1.61 12.40 10.34
N ALA A 123 1.13 12.61 11.56
CA ALA A 123 -0.17 12.14 12.02
C ALA A 123 -1.35 12.85 11.34
N GLY A 124 -2.50 12.16 11.30
CA GLY A 124 -3.78 12.69 10.85
C GLY A 124 -4.19 12.21 9.45
N GLU A 125 -5.48 12.28 9.16
CA GLU A 125 -6.09 11.69 7.95
C GLU A 125 -5.63 12.33 6.64
N ARG A 126 -5.46 13.66 6.64
CA ARG A 126 -5.01 14.41 5.45
C ARG A 126 -3.57 14.05 5.05
N PRO A 127 -2.59 14.08 5.99
CA PRO A 127 -1.29 13.47 5.73
C PRO A 127 -1.38 11.99 5.35
N CYS A 128 -2.25 11.21 5.97
CA CYS A 128 -2.39 9.79 5.64
C CYS A 128 -2.70 9.59 4.14
N ASP A 129 -3.71 10.28 3.62
CA ASP A 129 -4.03 10.26 2.18
C ASP A 129 -2.86 10.73 1.32
N LEU A 130 -2.19 11.83 1.68
CA LEU A 130 -1.09 12.37 0.89
C LEU A 130 0.09 11.39 0.77
N TRP A 131 0.49 10.78 1.89
CA TRP A 131 1.59 9.80 1.88
C TRP A 131 1.20 8.51 1.17
N ALA A 132 -0.06 8.07 1.25
CA ALA A 132 -0.56 6.95 0.48
C ALA A 132 -0.51 7.23 -1.03
N LEU A 133 -0.93 8.42 -1.49
CA LEU A 133 -0.87 8.83 -2.89
C LEU A 133 0.58 8.83 -3.43
N ALA A 134 1.54 9.26 -2.62
CA ALA A 134 2.93 9.38 -3.03
C ALA A 134 3.62 8.02 -3.31
N ARG A 135 3.03 6.91 -2.85
CA ARG A 135 3.61 5.57 -3.01
C ARG A 135 3.72 5.17 -4.46
N SER A 136 2.60 5.05 -5.15
CA SER A 136 2.57 4.62 -6.55
C SER A 136 1.21 4.94 -7.18
N PRO A 137 1.18 5.34 -8.47
CA PRO A 137 -0.09 5.52 -9.18
C PRO A 137 -0.89 4.21 -9.29
N LEU A 138 -0.24 3.05 -9.21
CA LEU A 138 -0.91 1.74 -9.25
C LEU A 138 -1.82 1.47 -8.04
N LEU A 139 -1.63 2.21 -6.95
CA LEU A 139 -2.44 2.11 -5.75
C LEU A 139 -3.67 3.02 -5.77
N ILE A 140 -3.75 3.95 -6.73
CA ILE A 140 -4.74 5.02 -6.73
C ILE A 140 -5.91 4.60 -7.64
N ASP A 141 -6.71 3.63 -7.18
CA ASP A 141 -7.85 3.08 -7.93
C ASP A 141 -9.16 3.85 -7.73
N GLY A 142 -9.16 4.83 -6.82
CA GLY A 142 -10.27 5.75 -6.52
C GLY A 142 -9.77 7.06 -5.88
N PRO A 143 -10.62 8.08 -5.76
CA PRO A 143 -10.23 9.36 -5.18
C PRO A 143 -10.00 9.28 -3.66
N PRO A 144 -8.99 9.97 -3.12
CA PRO A 144 -8.80 10.12 -1.68
C PRO A 144 -9.96 10.89 -1.04
N CYS A 145 -10.26 10.59 0.22
CA CYS A 145 -11.47 11.06 0.90
C CYS A 145 -11.24 12.28 1.79
N TYR A 146 -10.04 12.48 2.32
CA TYR A 146 -9.73 13.51 3.31
C TYR A 146 -9.05 14.76 2.71
N LEU A 147 -8.43 14.61 1.54
CA LEU A 147 -7.87 15.74 0.78
C LEU A 147 -8.97 16.52 0.05
N ARG A 148 -8.84 17.84 -0.01
CA ARG A 148 -9.79 18.73 -0.69
C ARG A 148 -9.49 18.74 -2.19
N LEU A 149 -10.04 17.74 -2.89
CA LEU A 149 -9.96 17.64 -4.33
C LEU A 149 -11.11 18.38 -5.03
N PRO A 150 -10.93 18.82 -6.28
CA PRO A 150 -12.03 19.33 -7.10
C PRO A 150 -13.19 18.34 -7.18
N ARG A 151 -14.42 18.86 -7.15
CA ARG A 151 -15.65 18.06 -7.13
C ARG A 151 -15.71 17.03 -8.26
N ALA A 152 -15.28 17.42 -9.46
CA ALA A 152 -15.25 16.55 -10.63
C ALA A 152 -14.43 15.27 -10.42
N LEU A 153 -13.31 15.35 -9.70
CA LEU A 153 -12.46 14.20 -9.40
C LEU A 153 -13.00 13.41 -8.19
N ARG A 154 -13.51 14.10 -7.16
CA ARG A 154 -14.10 13.46 -5.97
C ARG A 154 -15.34 12.63 -6.27
N GLN A 155 -16.11 12.99 -7.30
CA GLN A 155 -17.31 12.25 -7.72
C GLN A 155 -17.01 11.03 -8.59
N ARG A 156 -15.75 10.83 -9.00
CA ARG A 156 -15.35 9.65 -9.77
C ARG A 156 -15.45 8.41 -8.91
N ARG A 157 -15.98 7.33 -9.49
CA ARG A 157 -15.93 6.00 -8.87
C ARG A 157 -14.55 5.36 -8.98
N ARG A 158 -13.85 5.62 -10.08
CA ARG A 158 -12.48 5.18 -10.36
C ARG A 158 -11.74 6.31 -11.05
N LEU A 159 -10.45 6.40 -10.78
CA LEU A 159 -9.56 7.31 -11.47
C LEU A 159 -8.91 6.61 -12.66
N ASP A 160 -8.70 7.34 -13.74
CA ASP A 160 -7.91 6.85 -14.86
C ASP A 160 -6.40 6.89 -14.54
N PRO A 161 -5.54 6.22 -15.34
CA PRO A 161 -4.11 6.20 -15.09
C PRO A 161 -3.43 7.57 -15.11
N ALA A 162 -3.94 8.53 -15.90
CA ALA A 162 -3.37 9.87 -15.98
C ALA A 162 -3.70 10.70 -14.73
N GLU A 163 -4.95 10.60 -14.25
CA GLU A 163 -5.39 11.18 -12.98
C GLU A 163 -4.58 10.60 -11.80
N ALA A 164 -4.41 9.27 -11.76
CA ALA A 164 -3.60 8.60 -10.75
C ALA A 164 -2.13 9.07 -10.78
N ALA A 165 -1.52 9.14 -11.97
CA ALA A 165 -0.15 9.63 -12.14
C ALA A 165 0.01 11.10 -11.71
N LEU A 166 -0.96 11.95 -12.06
CA LEU A 166 -0.99 13.35 -11.64
C LEU A 166 -1.00 13.47 -10.11
N LEU A 167 -1.92 12.76 -9.44
CA LEU A 167 -2.02 12.80 -7.98
C LEU A 167 -0.76 12.27 -7.30
N CYS A 168 -0.20 11.17 -7.80
CA CYS A 168 1.02 10.58 -7.24
C CYS A 168 2.20 11.56 -7.33
N ARG A 169 2.42 12.16 -8.51
CA ARG A 169 3.47 13.16 -8.72
C ARG A 169 3.27 14.38 -7.83
N ALA A 170 2.07 14.96 -7.81
CA ALA A 170 1.77 16.11 -6.98
C ALA A 170 1.97 15.82 -5.48
N ALA A 171 1.65 14.60 -5.02
CA ALA A 171 1.86 14.20 -3.64
C ALA A 171 3.36 14.12 -3.29
N ARG A 172 4.19 13.55 -4.16
CA ARG A 172 5.65 13.51 -4.00
C ARG A 172 6.25 14.92 -3.93
N GLU A 173 5.84 15.82 -4.81
CA GLU A 173 6.27 17.23 -4.80
C GLU A 173 5.89 17.95 -3.49
N ALA A 174 4.69 17.69 -2.98
CA ALA A 174 4.22 18.27 -1.72
C ALA A 174 5.02 17.74 -0.51
N ILE A 175 5.33 16.44 -0.48
CA ILE A 175 6.18 15.84 0.56
C ILE A 175 7.60 16.40 0.51
N ALA A 176 8.18 16.53 -0.69
CA ALA A 176 9.49 17.16 -0.87
C ALA A 176 9.50 18.62 -0.38
N SER A 177 8.44 19.39 -0.70
CA SER A 177 8.29 20.76 -0.21
C SER A 177 8.24 20.82 1.32
N ARG A 178 7.53 19.88 1.96
CA ARG A 178 7.50 19.77 3.43
C ARG A 178 8.88 19.49 4.01
N ALA A 179 9.63 18.57 3.39
CA ALA A 179 11.00 18.26 3.81
C ALA A 179 11.90 19.50 3.74
N ALA A 180 11.66 20.39 2.78
CA ALA A 180 12.31 21.70 2.65
C ALA A 180 11.76 22.79 3.59
N GLY A 181 10.84 22.47 4.52
CA GLY A 181 10.33 23.39 5.53
C GLY A 181 8.96 24.00 5.25
N GLU A 182 8.33 23.74 4.09
CA GLU A 182 6.99 24.26 3.78
C GLU A 182 5.93 23.67 4.72
N ARG A 183 5.30 24.53 5.53
CA ARG A 183 4.26 24.14 6.49
C ARG A 183 2.89 23.96 5.85
N ARG A 184 2.61 24.64 4.73
CA ARG A 184 1.33 24.64 4.00
C ARG A 184 1.31 23.67 2.81
N TYR A 185 2.15 22.63 2.85
CA TYR A 185 2.32 21.66 1.76
C TYR A 185 1.01 20.97 1.33
N LEU A 186 0.11 20.66 2.28
CA LEU A 186 -1.22 20.11 1.97
C LEU A 186 -2.07 21.08 1.12
N ALA A 187 -2.11 22.35 1.52
CA ALA A 187 -2.87 23.35 0.78
C ALA A 187 -2.23 23.63 -0.60
N ARG A 188 -0.90 23.53 -0.70
CA ARG A 188 -0.17 23.62 -1.97
C ARG A 188 -0.51 22.45 -2.90
N PHE A 189 -0.52 21.22 -2.38
CA PHE A 189 -0.99 20.04 -3.12
C PHE A 189 -2.39 20.26 -3.69
N GLU A 190 -3.36 20.63 -2.84
CA GLU A 190 -4.76 20.82 -3.23
C GLU A 190 -4.91 21.88 -4.34
N ARG A 191 -4.20 23.00 -4.22
CA ARG A 191 -4.18 24.05 -5.25
C ARG A 191 -3.54 23.59 -6.56
N ASN A 192 -2.43 22.86 -6.49
CA ASN A 192 -1.72 22.39 -7.67
C ASN A 192 -2.56 21.39 -8.47
N VAL A 193 -3.21 20.44 -7.79
CA VAL A 193 -4.14 19.49 -8.42
C VAL A 193 -5.31 20.22 -9.07
N ALA A 194 -5.90 21.20 -8.39
CA ALA A 194 -7.00 21.99 -8.95
C ALA A 194 -6.58 22.74 -10.22
N ARG A 195 -5.40 23.36 -10.22
CA ARG A 195 -4.85 24.07 -11.39
C ARG A 195 -4.57 23.13 -12.56
N ALA A 196 -3.96 21.98 -12.31
CA ALA A 196 -3.64 21.01 -13.35
C ALA A 196 -4.91 20.47 -14.04
N LEU A 197 -5.97 20.20 -13.28
CA LEU A 197 -7.24 19.73 -13.82
C LEU A 197 -7.99 20.82 -14.60
N ALA A 198 -7.91 22.08 -14.16
CA ALA A 198 -8.48 23.21 -14.88
C ALA A 198 -7.77 23.43 -16.22
N ALA A 199 -6.44 23.32 -16.26
CA ALA A 199 -5.67 23.43 -17.49
C ALA A 199 -5.91 22.27 -18.48
N ALA A 200 -6.23 21.07 -17.97
CA ALA A 200 -6.53 19.90 -18.78
C ALA A 200 -7.96 19.90 -19.35
N SER A 201 -8.85 20.74 -18.82
CA SER A 201 -10.20 20.90 -19.35
C SER A 201 -10.16 21.97 -20.47
N PRO A 202 -10.36 21.62 -21.75
CA PRO A 202 -10.50 22.64 -22.78
C PRO A 202 -11.74 23.45 -22.43
N ALA A 203 -11.59 24.77 -22.32
CA ALA A 203 -12.73 25.67 -22.22
C ALA A 203 -13.66 25.35 -23.41
N GLY A 204 -14.85 24.81 -23.13
CA GLY A 204 -15.89 24.72 -24.14
C GLY A 204 -16.19 26.13 -24.69
N PRO A 205 -16.53 26.27 -25.98
CA PRO A 205 -16.74 27.60 -26.56
C PRO A 205 -17.80 28.37 -25.76
N PRO A 206 -17.65 29.70 -25.62
CA PRO A 206 -18.65 30.50 -24.93
C PRO A 206 -19.99 30.33 -25.63
N ASN A 207 -21.00 29.93 -24.86
CA ASN A 207 -22.37 29.77 -25.30
C ASN A 207 -22.89 31.14 -25.80
N ARG A 208 -22.77 31.41 -27.10
CA ARG A 208 -23.42 32.54 -27.78
C ARG A 208 -24.92 32.25 -27.86
N ARG A 209 -25.63 32.50 -26.75
CA ARG A 209 -27.07 32.74 -26.76
C ARG A 209 -27.37 34.02 -25.99
N ALA A 210 -26.95 35.13 -26.57
CA ALA A 210 -27.64 36.41 -26.42
C ALA A 210 -28.24 36.71 -27.80
N GLY A 211 -29.44 36.21 -28.05
CA GLY A 211 -30.27 36.75 -29.13
C GLY A 211 -30.78 38.12 -28.68
N PRO A 212 -30.83 39.12 -29.57
CA PRO A 212 -31.39 40.43 -29.23
C PRO A 212 -32.88 40.25 -28.91
N ARG A 213 -33.32 40.80 -27.77
CA ARG A 213 -34.75 40.99 -27.52
C ARG A 213 -35.16 42.24 -28.30
N ASP A 214 -35.99 42.05 -29.31
CA ASP A 214 -36.67 43.12 -30.01
C ASP A 214 -37.43 43.99 -29.01
N ALA A 215 -37.13 45.28 -29.06
CA ALA A 215 -37.91 46.32 -28.41
C ALA A 215 -39.09 46.66 -29.33
N SER A 216 -40.29 46.21 -28.95
CA SER A 216 -41.53 46.78 -29.48
C SER A 216 -41.95 47.92 -28.56
N ALA A 217 -41.86 49.14 -29.08
CA ALA A 217 -42.43 50.35 -28.48
C ALA A 217 -43.90 50.52 -28.93
N PRO A 218 -44.74 51.21 -28.14
CA PRO A 218 -46.17 51.36 -28.42
C PRO A 218 -46.46 52.54 -29.36
N ALA A 219 -47.62 52.46 -30.03
CA ALA A 219 -48.33 53.58 -30.65
C ALA A 219 -49.72 53.68 -30.03
#